data_AF-A0A9E1UD06-F1
#
_entry.id   AF-A0A9E1UD06-F1
#
_cell.length_a   1.000
_cell.length_b   1.000
_cell.length_c   1.000
_cell.angle_alpha   90.00
_cell.angle_beta   90.00
_cell.angle_gamma   90.00
#
_symmetry.space_group_name_H-M   'P 1'
#
loop_
_entity.id
_entity.type
_entity.pdbx_description
1 polymer ?
#
loop_
_entity_poly.entity_id
_entity_poly.type
_entity_poly.pdbx_seq_one_letter_code
_entity_poly.pdbx_strand_id
1 'polypeptide(L)'
;MRLTSNTRQMIRETILQTDPDAKVFLFGSRTDDAAKGGDIDLLILSKILTTRDLRKLKIHLEDRLGMQKIDLILSPPELTNPFAQGAYEDGVLL
;
A
#
# COMPACT_ATOMS: atom_id res chain seq x y z
N MET A 1 -8.43 -12.37 -0.90
CA MET A 1 -7.29 -11.52 -1.27
C MET A 1 -6.76 -11.87 -2.68
N ARG A 2 -6.96 -10.96 -3.64
CA ARG A 2 -6.73 -11.16 -5.08
C ARG A 2 -5.31 -10.83 -5.58
N LEU A 3 -4.35 -10.63 -4.67
CA LEU A 3 -2.95 -10.36 -5.02
C LEU A 3 -2.12 -11.63 -4.88
N THR A 4 -1.32 -11.94 -5.91
CA THR A 4 -0.39 -13.06 -5.85
C THR A 4 0.65 -12.84 -4.75
N SER A 5 1.19 -13.93 -4.18
CA SER A 5 2.27 -13.84 -3.18
C SER A 5 3.48 -13.06 -3.70
N ASN A 6 3.83 -13.23 -4.98
CA ASN A 6 4.93 -12.52 -5.60
C ASN A 6 4.68 -11.00 -5.67
N THR A 7 3.46 -10.59 -6.04
CA THR A 7 3.06 -9.17 -6.05
C THR A 7 3.16 -8.55 -4.67
N ARG A 8 2.65 -9.24 -3.63
CA ARG A 8 2.71 -8.76 -2.24
C ARG A 8 4.15 -8.56 -1.77
N GLN A 9 5.00 -9.55 -2.06
CA GLN A 9 6.41 -9.49 -1.72
C GLN A 9 7.11 -8.31 -2.42
N MET A 10 6.87 -8.12 -3.72
CA MET A 10 7.45 -7.00 -4.47
C MET A 10 7.02 -5.65 -3.92
N ILE A 11 5.74 -5.47 -3.58
CA ILE A 11 5.21 -4.25 -2.97
C ILE A 11 5.93 -3.96 -1.66
N ARG A 12 5.97 -4.97 -0.78
CA ARG A 12 6.60 -4.87 0.54
C ARG A 12 8.08 -4.52 0.43
N GLU A 13 8.84 -5.27 -0.37
CA GLU A 13 10.28 -5.05 -0.55
C GLU A 13 10.58 -3.65 -1.10
N THR A 14 9.80 -3.18 -2.06
CA THR A 14 9.98 -1.85 -2.67
C THR A 14 9.81 -0.73 -1.64
N ILE A 15 8.80 -0.84 -0.76
CA ILE A 15 8.54 0.16 0.27
C ILE A 15 9.61 0.07 1.37
N LEU A 16 9.95 -1.14 1.81
CA LEU A 16 10.96 -1.37 2.86
C LEU A 16 12.39 -0.96 2.43
N GLN A 17 12.69 -0.94 1.13
CA GLN A 17 13.94 -0.38 0.62
C GLN A 17 14.05 1.13 0.85
N THR A 18 12.92 1.84 0.95
CA THR A 18 12.91 3.30 1.20
C THR A 18 12.80 3.60 2.70
N ASP A 19 12.02 2.81 3.43
CA ASP A 19 11.91 2.88 4.89
C ASP A 19 11.78 1.46 5.47
N PRO A 20 12.86 0.91 6.08
CA PRO A 20 12.86 -0.44 6.65
C PRO A 20 11.87 -0.66 7.79
N ASP A 21 11.41 0.42 8.45
CA ASP A 21 10.46 0.36 9.57
C ASP A 21 9.01 0.60 9.14
N ALA A 22 8.78 0.86 7.84
CA ALA A 22 7.44 1.09 7.32
C ALA A 22 6.56 -0.16 7.43
N LYS A 23 5.28 0.03 7.77
CA LYS A 23 4.28 -1.03 7.69
C LYS A 23 3.37 -0.78 6.50
N VAL A 24 3.05 -1.85 5.77
CA VAL A 24 2.25 -1.77 4.54
C VAL A 24 1.01 -2.62 4.71
N PHE A 25 -0.16 -2.00 4.53
CA PHE A 25 -1.45 -2.66 4.61
C PHE A 25 -2.15 -2.56 3.26
N LEU A 26 -2.67 -3.68 2.77
CA LEU A 26 -3.60 -3.71 1.65
C LEU A 26 -5.01 -3.49 2.18
N PHE A 27 -5.72 -2.52 1.64
CA PHE A 27 -7.12 -2.30 1.97
C PHE A 27 -7.98 -2.18 0.70
N GLY A 28 -9.27 -1.90 0.86
CA GLY A 28 -10.18 -1.65 -0.26
C GLY A 28 -10.54 -2.90 -1.08
N SER A 29 -10.90 -2.69 -2.35
CA SER A 29 -11.56 -3.71 -3.19
C SER A 29 -10.74 -4.99 -3.47
N ARG A 30 -9.42 -4.96 -3.20
CA ARG A 30 -8.52 -6.11 -3.40
C ARG A 30 -8.39 -7.04 -2.20
N THR A 31 -8.95 -6.68 -1.04
CA THR A 31 -9.04 -7.59 0.11
C THR A 31 -10.13 -8.65 -0.13
N ASP A 32 -11.21 -8.29 -0.83
CA ASP A 32 -12.33 -9.16 -1.20
C ASP A 32 -12.09 -9.91 -2.54
N ASP A 33 -12.25 -11.24 -2.51
CA ASP A 33 -12.12 -12.11 -3.69
C ASP A 33 -13.32 -12.04 -4.64
N ALA A 34 -14.48 -11.58 -4.17
CA ALA A 34 -15.71 -11.49 -4.96
C ALA A 34 -15.80 -10.22 -5.84
N ALA A 35 -14.95 -9.22 -5.59
CA ALA A 35 -14.94 -7.97 -6.35
C ALA A 35 -14.41 -8.16 -7.80
N LYS A 36 -14.82 -7.27 -8.73
CA LYS A 36 -14.35 -7.25 -10.14
C LYS A 36 -13.57 -5.97 -10.43
N GLY A 37 -12.46 -6.09 -11.18
CA GLY A 37 -11.55 -4.95 -11.40
C GLY A 37 -10.96 -4.40 -10.10
N GLY A 38 -10.23 -3.28 -10.16
CA GLY A 38 -9.82 -2.51 -8.97
C GLY A 38 -8.40 -1.94 -9.04
N ASP A 39 -8.18 -0.85 -8.32
CA ASP A 39 -6.86 -0.30 -8.04
C ASP A 39 -6.25 -1.05 -6.84
N ILE A 40 -4.93 -1.02 -6.64
CA ILE A 40 -4.33 -1.54 -5.40
C ILE A 40 -4.31 -0.37 -4.41
N ASP A 41 -5.14 -0.43 -3.39
CA ASP A 41 -5.13 0.55 -2.31
C ASP A 41 -4.19 0.09 -1.18
N LEU A 42 -3.15 0.88 -0.92
CA LEU A 42 -2.14 0.58 0.09
C LEU A 42 -2.02 1.71 1.11
N LEU A 43 -2.07 1.34 2.39
CA LEU A 43 -1.77 2.22 3.51
C LEU A 43 -0.34 1.95 3.95
N ILE A 44 0.48 2.99 3.96
CA ILE A 44 1.86 2.97 4.43
C ILE A 44 1.92 3.74 5.74
N LEU A 45 2.27 3.04 6.82
CA LEU A 45 2.58 3.65 8.09
C LEU A 45 4.08 3.88 8.18
N SER A 46 4.49 5.13 8.24
CA SER A 46 5.90 5.51 8.32
C SER A 46 6.05 6.83 9.06
N LYS A 47 7.18 7.00 9.74
CA LYS A 47 7.56 8.25 10.42
C LYS A 47 8.45 9.15 9.57
N ILE A 48 9.07 8.61 8.51
CA ILE A 48 10.13 9.29 7.75
C ILE A 48 9.77 9.51 6.28
N LEU A 49 8.86 8.71 5.73
CA LEU A 49 8.44 8.87 4.33
C LEU A 49 7.69 10.18 4.15
N THR A 50 7.91 10.81 3.01
CA THR A 50 7.21 12.03 2.61
C THR A 50 6.26 11.76 1.45
N THR A 51 5.38 12.72 1.16
CA THR A 51 4.52 12.68 -0.03
C THR A 51 5.31 12.62 -1.34
N ARG A 52 6.54 13.15 -1.37
CA ARG A 52 7.45 13.07 -2.51
C ARG A 52 7.95 11.64 -2.71
N ASP A 53 8.29 10.94 -1.62
CA ASP A 53 8.74 9.55 -1.69
C ASP A 53 7.60 8.64 -2.12
N LEU A 54 6.38 8.88 -1.62
CA LEU A 54 5.17 8.18 -2.07
C LEU A 54 4.94 8.31 -3.58
N ARG A 55 5.11 9.49 -4.16
CA ARG A 55 4.96 9.67 -5.62
C ARG A 55 5.97 8.84 -6.40
N LYS A 56 7.22 8.76 -5.94
CA LYS A 56 8.26 7.93 -6.57
C LYS A 56 7.94 6.45 -6.42
N LEU A 57 7.55 6.03 -5.22
CA LEU A 57 7.15 4.65 -4.92
C LEU A 57 5.97 4.22 -5.81
N LYS A 58 4.95 5.08 -5.95
CA LYS A 58 3.80 4.82 -6.82
C LYS A 58 4.24 4.53 -8.26
N ILE A 59 5.01 5.44 -8.87
CA ILE A 59 5.48 5.27 -10.25
C ILE A 59 6.27 3.95 -10.41
N HIS A 60 7.17 3.67 -9.46
CA HIS A 60 8.02 2.48 -9.51
C HIS A 60 7.25 1.18 -9.32
N LEU A 61 6.25 1.17 -8.44
CA LEU A 61 5.37 0.02 -8.23
C LEU A 61 4.47 -0.23 -9.45
N GLU A 62 3.90 0.84 -10.03
CA GLU A 62 3.06 0.75 -11.23
C GLU A 62 3.85 0.20 -12.43
N ASP A 63 5.10 0.65 -12.60
CA ASP A 63 5.99 0.15 -13.65
C ASP A 63 6.31 -1.35 -13.47
N ARG A 64 6.70 -1.76 -12.25
CA ARG A 64 7.03 -3.17 -11.96
C ARG A 64 5.82 -4.11 -12.03
N LEU A 65 4.62 -3.62 -11.72
CA LEU A 65 3.39 -4.41 -11.72
C LEU A 65 2.65 -4.39 -13.06
N GLY A 66 3.24 -3.77 -14.09
CA GLY A 66 2.71 -3.79 -15.45
C GLY A 66 1.54 -2.84 -15.67
N MET A 67 1.67 -1.58 -15.23
CA MET A 67 0.66 -0.51 -15.35
C MET A 67 -0.64 -0.79 -14.58
N GLN A 68 -0.59 -1.65 -13.57
CA GLN A 68 -1.68 -1.78 -12.61
C GLN A 68 -1.73 -0.52 -11.75
N LYS A 69 -2.87 0.18 -11.72
CA LYS A 69 -3.03 1.41 -10.95
C LYS A 69 -2.96 1.14 -9.44
N ILE A 70 -2.19 1.97 -8.73
CA ILE A 70 -1.93 1.82 -7.28
C ILE A 70 -2.19 3.16 -6.60
N ASP A 71 -3.00 3.14 -5.56
CA ASP A 71 -3.27 4.31 -4.73
C ASP A 71 -2.60 4.12 -3.35
N LEU A 72 -1.68 5.03 -3.04
CA LEU A 72 -0.88 5.01 -1.82
C LEU A 72 -1.38 6.08 -0.85
N ILE A 73 -1.62 5.67 0.39
CA ILE A 73 -1.92 6.58 1.50
C ILE A 73 -0.79 6.49 2.51
N LEU A 74 -0.24 7.64 2.88
CA LEU A 74 0.76 7.76 3.93
C LEU A 74 0.09 8.25 5.20
N SER A 75 0.37 7.57 6.30
CA SER A 75 -0.05 8.01 7.63
C SER A 75 1.09 7.80 8.63
N PRO A 76 1.21 8.65 9.66
CA PRO A 76 2.06 8.32 10.79
C PRO A 76 1.47 7.10 11.55
N PRO A 77 2.29 6.31 12.26
CA PRO A 77 1.82 5.11 12.97
C PRO A 77 0.70 5.37 13.99
N GLU A 78 0.56 6.60 14.45
CA GLU A 78 -0.47 7.06 15.38
C GLU A 78 -1.86 7.20 14.74
N LEU A 79 -2.00 7.02 13.41
CA LEU A 79 -3.27 6.99 12.67
C LEU A 79 -4.19 8.18 12.93
N THR A 80 -3.63 9.40 12.89
CA THR A 80 -4.37 10.63 13.20
C THR A 80 -5.47 10.99 12.20
N ASN A 81 -5.53 10.31 11.05
CA ASN A 81 -6.54 10.53 10.02
C ASN A 81 -7.62 9.42 10.09
N PRO A 82 -8.92 9.76 10.26
CA PRO A 82 -10.00 8.78 10.30
C PRO A 82 -10.06 7.85 9.09
N PHE A 83 -9.72 8.34 7.90
CA PHE A 83 -9.63 7.50 6.70
C PHE A 83 -8.52 6.46 6.82
N ALA A 84 -7.34 6.88 7.30
CA ALA A 84 -6.22 5.96 7.51
C ALA A 84 -6.53 4.94 8.61
N GLN A 85 -7.27 5.35 9.64
CA GLN A 85 -7.74 4.47 10.70
C GLN A 85 -8.68 3.39 10.13
N GLY A 86 -9.69 3.75 9.33
CA GLY A 86 -10.56 2.77 8.68
C GLY A 86 -9.80 1.83 7.74
N ALA A 87 -8.88 2.38 6.93
CA ALA A 87 -8.01 1.58 6.07
C ALA A 87 -7.08 0.62 6.85
N TYR A 88 -6.68 0.98 8.07
CA TYR A 88 -5.91 0.12 8.95
C TYR A 88 -6.76 -0.99 9.57
N GLU A 89 -7.98 -0.66 10.02
CA GLU A 89 -8.92 -1.61 10.63
C GLU A 89 -9.39 -2.69 9.64
N ASP A 90 -9.70 -2.30 8.41
CA ASP A 90 -10.12 -3.20 7.33
C ASP A 90 -8.93 -3.79 6.54
N GLY A 91 -7.72 -3.32 6.85
CA GLY A 91 -6.51 -3.62 6.09
C GLY A 91 -5.87 -4.96 6.46
N VAL A 92 -5.27 -5.61 5.47
CA VAL A 92 -4.44 -6.81 5.65
C VAL A 92 -2.97 -6.43 5.55
N LEU A 93 -2.19 -6.73 6.59
CA LEU A 93 -0.75 -6.51 6.60
C LEU A 93 -0.07 -7.33 5.49
N LEU A 94 0.77 -6.68 4.69
CA LEU A 94 1.59 -7.29 3.63
C LEU A 94 2.99 -7.67 4.13
#